data_AF-A0A267FSC4-F1
#
_entry.id   AF-A0A267FSC4-F1
#
_cell.length_a   1.000
_cell.length_b   1.000
_cell.length_c   1.000
_cell.angle_alpha   90.00
_cell.angle_beta   90.00
_cell.angle_gamma   90.00
#
_symmetry.space_group_name_H-M   'P 1'
#
loop_
_entity.id
_entity.type
_entity.pdbx_description
1 polymer ?
#
loop_
_entity_poly.entity_id
_entity_poly.type
_entity_poly.pdbx_seq_one_letter_code
_entity_poly.pdbx_strand_id
1 'polypeptide(L)'
;MLGAGGDARCHVLRRVQRHQPAGVRQAVRLQRAGVRQAAGQRPHGHQHQPDSRVLPHDVPWLEGHPDVMKALPGSASFAEGYAFIKAFCKREIAWHKEKLDFNNNEADQPEDFITAFLREQVRQDPDSEHYFTDDDLCDIVADFFVAGTDTTAVALTWAALLLAKHQDVQDKVRAELFYLGDTILEKQAGLHYTRAFWDEVLRFCMLVPLNMRHSVRETSVGGYRIPADTVVGANAYAVSRNAELFPEPETFRPARFLDAEGCYCRSPAMDGLVFGAGKRGCMGESLARMEMLVFLASLVQNFQLELPEKERPRFREIFIGEDGAVHQPKQHRILFTELPRD
;
A
#
# COMPACT_ATOMS: atom_id res chain seq x y z
N MET A 1 -21.16 -23.27 44.23
CA MET A 1 -22.61 -23.00 44.10
C MET A 1 -22.81 -22.05 42.93
N LEU A 2 -23.73 -22.41 42.05
CA LEU A 2 -24.17 -21.69 40.86
C LEU A 2 -24.91 -20.38 41.22
N GLY A 3 -24.98 -19.44 40.25
CA GLY A 3 -25.90 -18.29 40.23
C GLY A 3 -25.21 -17.00 39.79
N ALA A 4 -25.10 -16.70 38.49
CA ALA A 4 -26.10 -16.04 37.62
C ALA A 4 -26.28 -14.53 37.89
N GLY A 5 -25.74 -13.72 36.97
CA GLY A 5 -26.04 -12.30 36.78
C GLY A 5 -25.78 -11.95 35.32
N GLY A 6 -26.86 -11.83 34.55
CA GLY A 6 -26.82 -11.76 33.09
C GLY A 6 -26.62 -10.37 32.50
N ASP A 7 -26.26 -10.41 31.21
CA ASP A 7 -26.74 -9.58 30.10
C ASP A 7 -26.44 -8.07 30.07
N ALA A 8 -25.35 -7.71 29.37
CA ALA A 8 -25.13 -6.35 28.85
C ALA A 8 -24.36 -6.30 27.50
N ARG A 9 -24.25 -7.41 26.75
CA ARG A 9 -23.50 -7.45 25.47
C ARG A 9 -24.35 -7.53 24.21
N CYS A 10 -25.68 -7.49 24.31
CA CYS A 10 -26.58 -7.74 23.16
C CYS A 10 -27.45 -6.54 22.71
N HIS A 11 -27.16 -5.31 23.14
CA HIS A 11 -28.01 -4.15 22.79
C HIS A 11 -27.44 -3.16 21.75
N VAL A 12 -26.16 -3.21 21.41
CA VAL A 12 -25.56 -2.26 20.44
C VAL A 12 -25.63 -2.81 19.00
N LEU A 13 -25.42 -4.12 18.79
CA LEU A 13 -25.46 -4.74 17.45
C LEU A 13 -26.88 -4.86 16.86
N ARG A 14 -27.94 -4.83 17.68
CA ARG A 14 -29.33 -4.89 17.20
C ARG A 14 -29.89 -3.54 16.73
N ARG A 15 -29.25 -2.40 17.05
CA ARG A 15 -29.70 -1.08 16.56
C ARG A 15 -29.23 -0.79 15.13
N VAL A 16 -28.09 -1.32 14.70
CA VAL A 16 -27.56 -1.07 13.34
C VAL A 16 -28.36 -1.82 12.26
N GLN A 17 -28.99 -2.95 12.58
CA GLN A 17 -29.81 -3.71 11.62
C GLN A 17 -31.25 -3.19 11.43
N ARG A 18 -31.73 -2.24 12.24
CA ARG A 18 -33.09 -1.69 12.12
C ARG A 18 -33.21 -0.46 11.20
N HIS A 19 -32.10 0.07 10.69
CA HIS A 19 -32.10 1.26 9.81
C HIS A 19 -31.45 1.07 8.43
N GLN A 20 -31.34 -0.16 7.93
CA GLN A 20 -31.04 -0.35 6.52
C GLN A 20 -32.25 0.03 5.64
N PRO A 21 -32.08 0.93 4.63
CA PRO A 21 -33.13 1.29 3.70
C PRO A 21 -33.70 0.05 3.00
N ALA A 22 -35.00 0.05 2.68
CA ALA A 22 -35.71 -1.10 2.12
C ALA A 22 -35.04 -1.70 0.86
N GLY A 23 -34.35 -0.88 0.05
CA GLY A 23 -33.62 -1.31 -1.14
C GLY A 23 -32.45 -2.26 -0.86
N VAL A 24 -31.76 -2.13 0.28
CA VAL A 24 -30.59 -2.97 0.63
C VAL A 24 -31.03 -4.40 0.99
N ARG A 25 -32.19 -4.55 1.63
CA ARG A 25 -32.75 -5.89 1.97
C ARG A 25 -33.26 -6.61 0.73
N GLN A 26 -33.77 -5.87 -0.25
CA GLN A 26 -34.24 -6.41 -1.52
C GLN A 26 -33.06 -6.83 -2.41
N ALA A 27 -31.97 -6.05 -2.43
CA ALA A 27 -30.73 -6.41 -3.11
C ALA A 27 -30.11 -7.71 -2.58
N VAL A 28 -30.01 -7.88 -1.25
CA VAL A 28 -29.47 -9.10 -0.63
C VAL A 28 -30.35 -10.33 -0.90
N ARG A 29 -31.68 -10.17 -1.04
CA ARG A 29 -32.58 -11.26 -1.43
C ARG A 29 -32.47 -11.64 -2.91
N LEU A 30 -32.34 -10.66 -3.80
CA LEU A 30 -32.14 -10.89 -5.23
C LEU A 30 -30.77 -11.53 -5.52
N GLN A 31 -29.75 -11.18 -4.75
CA GLN A 31 -28.41 -11.77 -4.82
C GLN A 31 -28.40 -13.27 -4.49
N ARG A 32 -29.22 -13.72 -3.52
CA ARG A 32 -29.37 -15.17 -3.21
C ARG A 32 -30.19 -15.94 -4.24
N ALA A 33 -31.09 -15.27 -4.96
CA ALA A 33 -31.87 -15.88 -6.04
C ALA A 33 -31.08 -15.99 -7.35
N GLY A 34 -30.27 -14.98 -7.69
CA GLY A 34 -29.45 -14.95 -8.91
C GLY A 34 -28.32 -15.98 -8.93
N VAL A 35 -27.72 -16.28 -7.77
CA VAL A 35 -26.67 -17.31 -7.64
C VAL A 35 -27.17 -18.73 -7.95
N ARG A 36 -28.49 -19.00 -7.86
CA ARG A 36 -29.07 -20.31 -8.22
C ARG A 36 -29.42 -20.44 -9.70
N GLN A 37 -29.61 -19.35 -10.44
CA GLN A 37 -30.00 -19.40 -11.86
C GLN A 37 -28.80 -19.39 -12.82
N ALA A 38 -27.64 -18.89 -12.41
CA ALA A 38 -26.44 -18.84 -13.27
C ALA A 38 -25.69 -20.18 -13.39
N ALA A 39 -26.13 -21.24 -12.71
CA ALA A 39 -25.45 -22.54 -12.66
C ALA A 39 -25.72 -23.47 -13.87
N GLY A 40 -26.44 -23.02 -14.90
CA GLY A 40 -26.79 -23.88 -16.03
C GLY A 40 -27.02 -23.13 -17.32
N GLN A 41 -25.93 -22.81 -18.04
CA GLN A 41 -25.87 -22.72 -19.50
C GLN A 41 -24.45 -22.31 -19.94
N ARG A 42 -23.76 -23.16 -20.72
CA ARG A 42 -22.53 -22.82 -21.45
C ARG A 42 -22.83 -22.84 -22.95
N PRO A 43 -22.48 -21.80 -23.73
CA PRO A 43 -22.32 -21.94 -25.18
C PRO A 43 -20.84 -22.13 -25.54
N HIS A 44 -20.61 -23.00 -26.53
CA HIS A 44 -19.31 -23.25 -27.14
C HIS A 44 -18.95 -22.13 -28.14
N GLY A 45 -17.76 -21.57 -28.00
CA GLY A 45 -17.14 -20.67 -28.98
C GLY A 45 -15.67 -20.49 -28.62
N HIS A 46 -14.78 -20.76 -29.56
CA HIS A 46 -13.32 -20.75 -29.38
C HIS A 46 -12.83 -19.39 -28.85
N GLN A 47 -12.34 -19.37 -27.61
CA GLN A 47 -11.63 -18.25 -27.00
C GLN A 47 -10.20 -18.68 -26.72
N HIS A 48 -9.23 -17.89 -27.21
CA HIS A 48 -7.88 -17.89 -26.67
C HIS A 48 -7.99 -17.57 -25.18
N GLN A 49 -7.64 -18.56 -24.35
CA GLN A 49 -7.71 -18.45 -22.90
C GLN A 49 -6.49 -17.65 -22.44
N PRO A 50 -6.65 -16.47 -21.80
CA PRO A 50 -5.54 -15.80 -21.16
C PRO A 50 -5.08 -16.71 -20.01
N ASP A 51 -3.77 -16.99 -19.97
CA ASP A 51 -3.18 -17.92 -19.02
C ASP A 51 -3.37 -17.38 -17.59
N SER A 52 -4.34 -17.94 -16.86
CA SER A 52 -4.72 -17.50 -15.51
C SER A 52 -3.74 -18.01 -14.43
N ARG A 53 -2.45 -18.16 -14.75
CA ARG A 53 -1.43 -18.66 -13.82
C ARG A 53 -0.96 -17.51 -12.94
N VAL A 54 -1.54 -17.43 -11.73
CA VAL A 54 -1.17 -16.49 -10.65
C VAL A 54 0.10 -16.92 -9.90
N LEU A 55 0.83 -17.94 -10.38
CA LEU A 55 1.97 -18.52 -9.66
C LEU A 55 3.28 -18.28 -10.41
N PRO A 56 4.30 -17.71 -9.76
CA PRO A 56 5.65 -17.72 -10.30
C PRO A 56 6.14 -19.16 -10.46
N HIS A 57 6.81 -19.46 -11.57
CA HIS A 57 7.50 -20.73 -11.85
C HIS A 57 8.65 -21.04 -10.87
N ASP A 58 8.85 -20.21 -9.85
CA ASP A 58 10.02 -20.19 -8.95
C ASP A 58 9.90 -21.15 -7.76
N VAL A 59 8.73 -21.77 -7.62
CA VAL A 59 8.46 -22.83 -6.65
C VAL A 59 7.87 -24.01 -7.43
N PRO A 60 8.71 -24.76 -8.20
CA PRO A 60 8.23 -25.82 -9.09
C PRO A 60 7.47 -26.93 -8.35
N TRP A 61 7.73 -27.10 -7.04
CA TRP A 61 6.98 -28.03 -6.20
C TRP A 61 5.56 -27.55 -5.88
N LEU A 62 5.24 -26.25 -6.03
CA LEU A 62 3.89 -25.71 -5.86
C LEU A 62 3.05 -25.83 -7.15
N GLU A 63 3.68 -25.93 -8.32
CA GLU A 63 2.98 -26.19 -9.59
C GLU A 63 2.28 -27.56 -9.62
N GLY A 64 2.91 -28.58 -9.03
CA GLY A 64 2.31 -29.91 -8.87
C GLY A 64 1.20 -29.98 -7.81
N HIS A 65 1.01 -28.91 -7.02
CA HIS A 65 0.12 -28.90 -5.87
C HIS A 65 -0.62 -27.55 -5.72
N PRO A 66 -1.52 -27.20 -6.66
CA PRO A 66 -2.29 -25.94 -6.61
C PRO A 66 -3.13 -25.80 -5.34
N ASP A 67 -3.46 -26.90 -4.68
CA ASP A 67 -4.17 -26.90 -3.39
C ASP A 67 -3.27 -26.45 -2.23
N VAL A 68 -1.94 -26.54 -2.33
CA VAL A 68 -1.01 -26.01 -1.33
C VAL A 68 -1.02 -24.49 -1.35
N MET A 69 -1.10 -23.85 -2.53
CA MET A 69 -1.26 -22.40 -2.62
C MET A 69 -2.60 -21.94 -2.05
N LYS A 70 -3.68 -22.71 -2.24
CA LYS A 70 -4.97 -22.46 -1.58
C LYS A 70 -4.95 -22.73 -0.08
N ALA A 71 -4.02 -23.56 0.39
CA ALA A 71 -3.83 -23.92 1.79
C ALA A 71 -2.81 -23.03 2.53
N LEU A 72 -2.09 -22.15 1.81
CA LEU A 72 -1.24 -21.15 2.44
C LEU A 72 -2.10 -20.24 3.33
N PRO A 73 -1.75 -20.06 4.62
CA PRO A 73 -2.48 -19.17 5.50
C PRO A 73 -2.62 -17.78 4.85
N GLY A 74 -3.87 -17.34 4.66
CA GLY A 74 -4.19 -16.02 4.10
C GLY A 74 -4.38 -15.95 2.58
N SER A 75 -4.05 -16.98 1.79
CA SER A 75 -4.21 -16.91 0.32
C SER A 75 -5.67 -16.88 -0.13
N ALA A 76 -6.54 -17.66 0.52
CA ALA A 76 -7.98 -17.60 0.28
C ALA A 76 -8.56 -16.23 0.66
N SER A 77 -8.14 -15.67 1.80
CA SER A 77 -8.56 -14.34 2.25
C SER A 77 -8.06 -13.23 1.30
N PHE A 78 -6.85 -13.36 0.76
CA PHE A 78 -6.32 -12.45 -0.24
C PHE A 78 -7.12 -12.51 -1.54
N ALA A 79 -7.41 -13.72 -2.04
CA ALA A 79 -8.20 -13.90 -3.26
C ALA A 79 -9.62 -13.33 -3.10
N GLU A 80 -10.27 -13.56 -1.95
CA GLU A 80 -11.59 -12.99 -1.63
C GLU A 80 -11.53 -11.45 -1.55
N GLY A 81 -10.52 -10.90 -0.90
CA GLY A 81 -10.31 -9.45 -0.80
C GLY A 81 -10.06 -8.80 -2.15
N TYR A 82 -9.21 -9.38 -2.98
CA TYR A 82 -8.91 -8.87 -4.32
C TYR A 82 -10.13 -8.99 -5.25
N ALA A 83 -10.89 -10.08 -5.17
CA ALA A 83 -12.15 -10.21 -5.91
C ALA A 83 -13.18 -9.15 -5.47
N PHE A 84 -13.25 -8.83 -4.18
CA PHE A 84 -14.08 -7.73 -3.68
C PHE A 84 -13.65 -6.37 -4.25
N ILE A 85 -12.34 -6.08 -4.26
CA ILE A 85 -11.79 -4.85 -4.84
C ILE A 85 -12.13 -4.77 -6.33
N LYS A 86 -11.86 -5.81 -7.12
CA LYS A 86 -12.23 -5.83 -8.55
C LYS A 86 -13.72 -5.62 -8.76
N ALA A 87 -14.59 -6.24 -7.95
CA ALA A 87 -16.02 -6.03 -8.05
C ALA A 87 -16.44 -4.58 -7.71
N PHE A 88 -15.72 -3.90 -6.81
CA PHE A 88 -15.89 -2.48 -6.56
C PHE A 88 -15.40 -1.63 -7.74
N CYS A 89 -14.19 -1.86 -8.25
CA CYS A 89 -13.64 -1.15 -9.41
C CYS A 89 -14.55 -1.25 -10.64
N LYS A 90 -15.11 -2.44 -10.94
CA LYS A 90 -16.06 -2.61 -12.05
C LYS A 90 -17.32 -1.75 -11.92
N ARG A 91 -17.83 -1.56 -10.70
CA ARG A 91 -18.99 -0.69 -10.46
C ARG A 91 -18.63 0.78 -10.65
N GLU A 92 -17.47 1.20 -10.12
CA GLU A 92 -17.00 2.57 -10.31
C GLU A 92 -16.75 2.87 -11.79
N ILE A 93 -16.09 1.99 -12.53
CA ILE A 93 -15.86 2.16 -13.98
C ILE A 93 -17.18 2.30 -14.74
N ALA A 94 -18.17 1.44 -14.45
CA ALA A 94 -19.49 1.53 -15.08
C ALA A 94 -20.16 2.88 -14.79
N TRP A 95 -20.09 3.37 -13.56
CA TRP A 95 -20.61 4.68 -13.17
C TRP A 95 -19.90 5.83 -13.89
N HIS A 96 -18.57 5.77 -14.05
CA HIS A 96 -17.82 6.78 -14.80
C HIS A 96 -18.24 6.78 -16.28
N LYS A 97 -18.40 5.61 -16.90
CA LYS A 97 -18.88 5.49 -18.29
C LYS A 97 -20.28 6.07 -18.51
N GLU A 98 -21.18 5.90 -17.54
CA GLU A 98 -22.55 6.46 -17.63
C GLU A 98 -22.57 7.99 -17.55
N LYS A 99 -21.60 8.58 -16.83
CA LYS A 99 -21.54 10.04 -16.60
C LYS A 99 -20.64 10.79 -17.55
N LEU A 100 -19.65 10.11 -18.13
CA LEU A 100 -18.66 10.74 -18.98
C LEU A 100 -19.28 11.15 -20.32
N ASP A 101 -19.26 12.46 -20.60
CA ASP A 101 -19.59 12.96 -21.93
C ASP A 101 -18.38 12.82 -22.86
N PHE A 102 -18.36 11.74 -23.64
CA PHE A 102 -17.30 11.45 -24.60
C PHE A 102 -17.24 12.44 -25.79
N ASN A 103 -18.24 13.30 -25.97
CA ASN A 103 -18.25 14.29 -27.05
C ASN A 103 -17.57 15.61 -26.66
N ASN A 104 -17.32 15.82 -25.36
CA ASN A 104 -16.64 17.02 -24.86
C ASN A 104 -15.15 16.75 -24.63
N ASN A 105 -14.37 16.82 -25.71
CA ASN A 105 -12.95 16.45 -25.71
C ASN A 105 -11.98 17.59 -25.35
N GLU A 106 -12.45 18.83 -25.19
CA GLU A 106 -11.56 20.00 -25.15
C GLU A 106 -11.60 20.85 -23.87
N ALA A 107 -12.59 20.68 -22.97
CA ALA A 107 -12.80 21.68 -21.90
C ALA A 107 -12.27 21.33 -20.50
N ASP A 108 -12.30 20.07 -20.05
CA ASP A 108 -11.94 19.73 -18.66
C ASP A 108 -10.79 18.71 -18.60
N GLN A 109 -9.74 19.03 -17.86
CA GLN A 109 -8.74 18.05 -17.43
C GLN A 109 -9.45 16.87 -16.75
N PRO A 110 -9.03 15.60 -16.98
CA PRO A 110 -9.68 14.48 -16.33
C PRO A 110 -9.60 14.63 -14.81
N GLU A 111 -10.74 14.51 -14.12
CA GLU A 111 -10.83 14.69 -12.66
C GLU A 111 -10.09 13.57 -11.91
N ASP A 112 -9.99 12.39 -12.52
CA ASP A 112 -9.40 11.19 -11.95
C ASP A 112 -8.79 10.28 -13.03
N PHE A 113 -8.09 9.24 -12.59
CA PHE A 113 -7.43 8.27 -13.47
C PHE A 113 -8.40 7.45 -14.34
N ILE A 114 -9.58 7.08 -13.83
CA ILE A 114 -10.57 6.31 -14.58
C ILE A 114 -11.06 7.14 -15.76
N THR A 115 -11.43 8.40 -15.52
CA THR A 115 -11.83 9.35 -16.54
C THR A 115 -10.72 9.57 -17.58
N ALA A 116 -9.46 9.73 -17.13
CA ALA A 116 -8.32 9.86 -18.03
C ALA A 116 -8.15 8.63 -18.94
N PHE A 117 -8.24 7.43 -18.38
CA PHE A 117 -8.09 6.17 -19.11
C PHE A 117 -9.23 5.94 -20.10
N LEU A 118 -10.48 6.19 -19.70
CA LEU A 118 -11.64 6.03 -20.57
C LEU A 118 -11.59 6.96 -21.79
N ARG A 119 -11.08 8.17 -21.62
CA ARG A 119 -10.85 9.09 -22.75
C ARG A 119 -9.75 8.60 -23.67
N GLU A 120 -8.66 8.08 -23.11
CA GLU A 120 -7.58 7.51 -23.89
C GLU A 120 -8.04 6.27 -24.67
N GLN A 121 -8.86 5.40 -24.07
CA GLN A 121 -9.48 4.25 -24.71
C GLN A 121 -10.28 4.63 -25.97
N VAL A 122 -10.92 5.80 -26.01
CA VAL A 122 -11.62 6.31 -27.20
C VAL A 122 -10.67 6.91 -28.25
N ARG A 123 -9.53 7.44 -27.83
CA ARG A 123 -8.51 8.03 -28.72
C ARG A 123 -7.64 6.99 -29.43
N GLN A 124 -7.55 5.79 -28.86
CA GLN A 124 -6.78 4.70 -29.44
C GLN A 124 -7.30 4.36 -30.85
N ASP A 125 -6.36 4.13 -31.77
CA ASP A 125 -6.66 3.69 -33.13
C ASP A 125 -7.34 2.30 -33.06
N PRO A 126 -8.49 2.08 -33.72
CA PRO A 126 -9.12 0.77 -33.81
C PRO A 126 -8.19 -0.33 -34.35
N ASP A 127 -7.14 0.04 -35.09
CA ASP A 127 -6.12 -0.84 -35.64
C ASP A 127 -4.89 -1.03 -34.72
N SER A 128 -4.86 -0.42 -33.53
CA SER A 128 -3.77 -0.59 -32.54
C SER A 128 -3.86 -1.93 -31.80
N GLU A 129 -2.73 -2.37 -31.23
CA GLU A 129 -2.71 -3.55 -30.34
C GLU A 129 -3.77 -3.40 -29.24
N HIS A 130 -4.41 -4.52 -28.83
CA HIS A 130 -5.48 -4.55 -27.82
C HIS A 130 -4.97 -4.16 -26.42
N TYR A 131 -4.75 -2.87 -26.22
CA TYR A 131 -4.49 -2.23 -24.93
C TYR A 131 -5.63 -1.28 -24.60
N PHE A 132 -5.71 -0.85 -23.34
CA PHE A 132 -6.78 0.02 -22.85
C PHE A 132 -8.16 -0.65 -22.84
N THR A 133 -8.22 -1.96 -22.56
CA THR A 133 -9.48 -2.65 -22.36
C THR A 133 -10.11 -2.31 -20.99
N ASP A 134 -11.40 -2.60 -20.83
CA ASP A 134 -12.09 -2.47 -19.54
C ASP A 134 -11.47 -3.34 -18.45
N ASP A 135 -10.95 -4.51 -18.84
CA ASP A 135 -10.26 -5.40 -17.91
C ASP A 135 -8.88 -4.83 -17.54
N ASP A 136 -8.13 -4.22 -18.47
CA ASP A 136 -6.89 -3.50 -18.15
C ASP A 136 -7.15 -2.36 -17.16
N LEU A 137 -8.20 -1.56 -17.41
CA LEU A 137 -8.60 -0.48 -16.52
C LEU A 137 -8.96 -1.01 -15.12
N CYS A 138 -9.76 -2.05 -15.06
CA CYS A 138 -10.16 -2.67 -13.80
C CYS A 138 -8.94 -3.18 -13.02
N ASP A 139 -7.99 -3.80 -13.71
CA ASP A 139 -6.80 -4.40 -13.09
C ASP A 139 -5.84 -3.32 -12.61
N ILE A 140 -5.60 -2.28 -13.41
CA ILE A 140 -4.75 -1.14 -13.02
C ILE A 140 -5.33 -0.40 -11.81
N VAL A 141 -6.64 -0.10 -11.81
CA VAL A 141 -7.28 0.60 -10.69
C VAL A 141 -7.27 -0.24 -9.42
N ALA A 142 -7.50 -1.56 -9.54
CA ALA A 142 -7.39 -2.47 -8.40
C ALA A 142 -5.95 -2.51 -7.84
N ASP A 143 -4.94 -2.56 -8.71
CA ASP A 143 -3.53 -2.54 -8.32
C ASP A 143 -3.16 -1.22 -7.63
N PHE A 144 -3.62 -0.07 -8.14
CA PHE A 144 -3.41 1.22 -7.49
C PHE A 144 -4.04 1.26 -6.10
N PHE A 145 -5.26 0.72 -5.95
CA PHE A 145 -5.95 0.70 -4.66
C PHE A 145 -5.18 -0.12 -3.62
N VAL A 146 -4.72 -1.33 -3.98
CA VAL A 146 -3.95 -2.18 -3.08
C VAL A 146 -2.60 -1.56 -2.77
N ALA A 147 -1.84 -1.15 -3.80
CA ALA A 147 -0.50 -0.62 -3.62
C ALA A 147 -0.47 0.71 -2.86
N GLY A 148 -1.39 1.63 -3.16
CA GLY A 148 -1.45 2.97 -2.55
C GLY A 148 -1.99 2.97 -1.12
N THR A 149 -2.82 2.00 -0.74
CA THR A 149 -3.42 1.96 0.60
C THR A 149 -2.49 1.33 1.64
N ASP A 150 -2.13 0.06 1.43
CA ASP A 150 -1.45 -0.73 2.46
C ASP A 150 -0.03 -0.22 2.73
N THR A 151 0.71 0.15 1.67
CA THR A 151 2.11 0.58 1.81
C THR A 151 2.23 1.90 2.58
N THR A 152 1.42 2.90 2.23
CA THR A 152 1.40 4.21 2.91
C THR A 152 0.91 4.07 4.35
N ALA A 153 -0.15 3.30 4.59
CA ALA A 153 -0.68 3.08 5.94
C ALA A 153 0.35 2.39 6.87
N VAL A 154 1.04 1.37 6.37
CA VAL A 154 2.10 0.68 7.14
C VAL A 154 3.30 1.61 7.39
N ALA A 155 3.69 2.43 6.42
CA ALA A 155 4.78 3.40 6.61
C ALA A 155 4.44 4.46 7.66
N LEU A 156 3.21 4.98 7.64
CA LEU A 156 2.71 5.89 8.67
C LEU A 156 2.65 5.22 10.05
N THR A 157 2.29 3.94 10.10
CA THR A 157 2.27 3.16 11.35
C THR A 157 3.69 3.03 11.93
N TRP A 158 4.67 2.69 11.09
CA TRP A 158 6.08 2.66 11.49
C TRP A 158 6.58 4.02 11.96
N ALA A 159 6.25 5.09 11.23
CA ALA A 159 6.63 6.45 11.59
C ALA A 159 6.04 6.87 12.95
N ALA A 160 4.75 6.64 13.17
CA ALA A 160 4.08 6.92 14.44
C ALA A 160 4.72 6.17 15.61
N LEU A 161 5.03 4.88 15.40
CA LEU A 161 5.67 4.04 16.40
C LEU A 161 7.11 4.52 16.74
N LEU A 162 7.88 4.90 15.72
CA LEU A 162 9.23 5.44 15.89
C LEU A 162 9.23 6.79 16.63
N LEU A 163 8.29 7.68 16.29
CA LEU A 163 8.11 8.96 16.99
C LEU A 163 7.65 8.76 18.44
N ALA A 164 6.74 7.81 18.69
CA ALA A 164 6.27 7.46 20.02
C ALA A 164 7.40 6.94 20.93
N LYS A 165 8.43 6.34 20.34
CA LYS A 165 9.62 5.87 21.08
C LYS A 165 10.71 6.92 21.19
N HIS A 166 10.91 7.74 20.15
CA HIS A 166 11.96 8.75 20.06
C HIS A 166 11.36 10.15 20.18
N GLN A 167 11.05 10.55 21.42
CA GLN A 167 10.41 11.85 21.70
C GLN A 167 11.26 13.03 21.23
N ASP A 168 12.59 12.93 21.32
CA ASP A 168 13.52 13.94 20.81
C ASP A 168 13.44 14.12 19.28
N VAL A 169 13.18 13.03 18.55
CA VAL A 169 12.95 13.08 17.10
C VAL A 169 11.58 13.70 16.83
N GLN A 170 10.56 13.33 17.61
CA GLN A 170 9.22 13.88 17.48
C GLN A 170 9.18 15.39 17.69
N ASP A 171 9.89 15.90 18.68
CA ASP A 171 9.94 17.34 18.97
C ASP A 171 10.63 18.12 17.83
N LYS A 172 11.69 17.56 17.24
CA LYS A 172 12.38 18.17 16.08
C LYS A 172 11.50 18.19 14.82
N VAL A 173 10.82 17.08 14.52
CA VAL A 173 9.87 17.00 13.41
C VAL A 173 8.72 17.99 13.63
N ARG A 174 8.15 18.02 14.84
CA ARG A 174 7.07 18.96 15.19
C ARG A 174 7.51 20.41 15.04
N ALA A 175 8.68 20.78 15.55
CA ALA A 175 9.21 22.13 15.48
C ALA A 175 9.33 22.64 14.03
N GLU A 176 9.73 21.76 13.10
CA GLU A 176 9.83 22.10 11.68
C GLU A 176 8.47 22.26 11.00
N LEU A 177 7.46 21.53 11.46
CA LEU A 177 6.12 21.49 10.87
C LEU A 177 5.14 22.51 11.48
N PHE A 178 5.40 23.03 12.67
CA PHE A 178 4.44 23.78 13.50
C PHE A 178 3.78 24.97 12.79
N TYR A 179 4.52 25.69 11.93
CA TYR A 179 4.05 26.94 11.31
C TYR A 179 3.58 26.81 9.85
N LEU A 180 3.52 25.59 9.31
CA LEU A 180 3.29 25.41 7.87
C LEU A 180 1.81 25.40 7.51
N GLY A 181 0.95 24.86 8.38
CA GLY A 181 -0.48 24.68 8.10
C GLY A 181 -0.70 24.09 6.70
N ASP A 182 -1.57 24.74 5.92
CA ASP A 182 -1.89 24.33 4.54
C ASP A 182 -0.72 24.49 3.55
N THR A 183 0.31 25.28 3.90
CA THR A 183 1.46 25.57 3.01
C THR A 183 2.58 24.50 3.05
N ILE A 184 2.29 23.35 3.67
CA ILE A 184 3.29 22.31 3.92
C ILE A 184 3.87 21.73 2.64
N LEU A 185 3.05 21.54 1.61
CA LEU A 185 3.50 20.95 0.35
C LEU A 185 4.37 21.92 -0.46
N GLU A 186 4.07 23.21 -0.46
CA GLU A 186 4.91 24.21 -1.14
C GLU A 186 6.26 24.38 -0.43
N LYS A 187 6.28 24.28 0.91
CA LYS A 187 7.49 24.47 1.72
C LYS A 187 8.26 23.19 2.00
N GLN A 188 7.84 22.05 1.43
CA GLN A 188 8.44 20.74 1.71
C GLN A 188 9.96 20.67 1.47
N ALA A 189 10.50 21.48 0.55
CA ALA A 189 11.92 21.52 0.24
C ALA A 189 12.79 21.93 1.44
N GLY A 190 12.27 22.82 2.30
CA GLY A 190 12.94 23.32 3.50
C GLY A 190 12.78 22.42 4.73
N LEU A 191 12.06 21.30 4.62
CA LEU A 191 11.82 20.37 5.73
C LEU A 191 12.96 19.36 5.86
N HIS A 192 14.16 19.87 6.11
CA HIS A 192 15.38 19.08 6.15
C HIS A 192 15.31 17.93 7.15
N TYR A 193 14.85 18.19 8.38
CA TYR A 193 14.81 17.15 9.42
C TYR A 193 13.71 16.12 9.17
N THR A 194 12.53 16.56 8.69
CA THR A 194 11.40 15.70 8.36
C THR A 194 11.71 14.81 7.16
N ARG A 195 12.42 15.32 6.15
CA ARG A 195 12.90 14.52 5.02
C ARG A 195 13.93 13.47 5.47
N ALA A 196 14.85 13.86 6.34
CA ALA A 196 15.83 12.95 6.93
C ALA A 196 15.17 11.87 7.78
N PHE A 197 14.14 12.23 8.55
CA PHE A 197 13.30 11.31 9.31
C PHE A 197 12.65 10.28 8.39
N TRP A 198 11.99 10.71 7.32
CA TRP A 198 11.30 9.78 6.42
C TRP A 198 12.24 8.80 5.72
N ASP A 199 13.38 9.27 5.21
CA ASP A 199 14.36 8.37 4.60
C ASP A 199 14.92 7.37 5.62
N GLU A 200 15.12 7.76 6.88
CA GLU A 200 15.53 6.83 7.93
C GLU A 200 14.41 5.86 8.33
N VAL A 201 13.15 6.27 8.39
CA VAL A 201 12.01 5.34 8.62
C VAL A 201 11.98 4.28 7.51
N LEU A 202 12.03 4.71 6.25
CA LEU A 202 11.92 3.82 5.10
C LEU A 202 13.12 2.88 4.98
N ARG A 203 14.34 3.34 5.30
CA ARG A 203 15.54 2.49 5.39
C ARG A 203 15.47 1.52 6.56
N PHE A 204 15.12 2.02 7.74
CA PHE A 204 15.20 1.28 9.00
C PHE A 204 14.13 0.20 9.09
N CYS A 205 12.91 0.47 8.63
CA CYS A 205 11.82 -0.51 8.66
C CYS A 205 11.82 -1.41 7.43
N MET A 206 12.37 -0.93 6.31
CA MET A 206 12.43 -1.60 5.01
C MET A 206 11.17 -2.41 4.65
N LEU A 207 10.07 -1.69 4.40
CA LEU A 207 8.72 -2.27 4.21
C LEU A 207 8.65 -3.33 3.10
N VAL A 208 9.41 -3.13 2.03
CA VAL A 208 9.49 -4.06 0.89
C VAL A 208 10.93 -4.59 0.79
N PRO A 209 11.25 -5.70 1.48
CA PRO A 209 12.63 -6.17 1.60
C PRO A 209 13.18 -6.82 0.33
N LEU A 210 12.32 -7.39 -0.51
CA LEU A 210 12.68 -8.12 -1.73
C LEU A 210 11.89 -7.62 -2.92
N ASN A 211 12.59 -7.10 -3.95
CA ASN A 211 11.99 -6.70 -5.21
C ASN A 211 12.23 -7.77 -6.27
N MET A 212 11.25 -8.68 -6.44
CA MET A 212 11.33 -9.81 -7.36
C MET A 212 10.90 -9.43 -8.79
N ARG A 213 11.65 -9.87 -9.80
CA ARG A 213 11.34 -9.71 -11.24
C ARG A 213 11.82 -10.94 -12.00
N HIS A 214 11.28 -11.18 -13.21
CA HIS A 214 11.85 -12.16 -14.14
C HIS A 214 12.67 -11.45 -15.24
N SER A 215 13.72 -12.10 -15.72
CA SER A 215 14.46 -11.65 -16.90
C SER A 215 13.69 -11.98 -18.18
N VAL A 216 13.43 -11.00 -19.04
CA VAL A 216 12.72 -11.21 -20.32
C VAL A 216 13.58 -11.85 -21.42
N ARG A 217 14.91 -11.85 -21.23
CA ARG A 217 15.89 -12.44 -22.12
C ARG A 217 17.16 -12.72 -21.34
N GLU A 218 18.04 -13.52 -21.91
CA GLU A 218 19.37 -13.71 -21.38
C GLU A 218 20.10 -12.37 -21.21
N THR A 219 20.72 -12.19 -20.05
CA THR A 219 21.44 -10.98 -19.67
C THR A 219 22.59 -11.33 -18.72
N SER A 220 23.26 -10.33 -18.17
CA SER A 220 24.28 -10.51 -17.14
C SER A 220 24.19 -9.46 -16.05
N VAL A 221 24.47 -9.85 -14.80
CA VAL A 221 24.56 -8.95 -13.64
C VAL A 221 25.87 -9.24 -12.91
N GLY A 222 26.69 -8.22 -12.68
CA GLY A 222 27.97 -8.38 -11.96
C GLY A 222 28.94 -9.39 -12.59
N GLY A 223 28.89 -9.57 -13.92
CA GLY A 223 29.68 -10.57 -14.66
C GLY A 223 29.09 -11.98 -14.69
N TYR A 224 27.98 -12.23 -13.98
CA TYR A 224 27.29 -13.51 -14.00
C TYR A 224 26.22 -13.53 -15.09
N ARG A 225 26.19 -14.60 -15.88
CA ARG A 225 25.16 -14.84 -16.90
C ARG A 225 23.84 -15.22 -16.22
N ILE A 226 22.76 -14.57 -16.63
CA ILE A 226 21.39 -14.79 -16.17
C ILE A 226 20.57 -15.25 -17.37
N PRO A 227 20.15 -16.52 -17.43
CA PRO A 227 19.28 -17.04 -18.50
C PRO A 227 17.96 -16.27 -18.59
N ALA A 228 17.29 -16.32 -19.74
CA ALA A 228 15.91 -15.83 -19.86
C ALA A 228 14.98 -16.55 -18.85
N ASP A 229 13.89 -15.89 -18.48
CA ASP A 229 12.87 -16.36 -17.51
C ASP A 229 13.40 -16.71 -16.11
N THR A 230 14.60 -16.23 -15.77
CA THR A 230 15.15 -16.34 -14.41
C THR A 230 14.51 -15.29 -13.51
N VAL A 231 14.04 -15.70 -12.34
CA VAL A 231 13.61 -14.77 -11.31
C VAL A 231 14.79 -14.26 -10.48
N VAL A 232 14.84 -12.93 -10.40
CA VAL A 232 15.90 -12.14 -9.78
C VAL A 232 15.26 -11.25 -8.73
N GLY A 233 15.75 -11.36 -7.50
CA GLY A 233 15.35 -10.51 -6.38
C GLY A 233 16.43 -9.49 -6.05
N ALA A 234 16.10 -8.20 -6.08
CA ALA A 234 16.95 -7.20 -5.45
C ALA A 234 16.68 -7.20 -3.94
N ASN A 235 17.68 -7.59 -3.15
CA ASN A 235 17.59 -7.67 -1.70
C ASN A 235 17.83 -6.30 -1.06
N ALA A 236 16.79 -5.49 -1.03
CA ALA A 236 16.81 -4.14 -0.44
C ALA A 236 17.11 -4.19 1.07
N TYR A 237 16.65 -5.22 1.78
CA TYR A 237 16.95 -5.39 3.20
C TYR A 237 18.44 -5.54 3.49
N ALA A 238 19.15 -6.37 2.72
CA ALA A 238 20.59 -6.54 2.90
C ALA A 238 21.34 -5.22 2.65
N VAL A 239 20.91 -4.43 1.67
CA VAL A 239 21.49 -3.11 1.38
C VAL A 239 21.19 -2.12 2.52
N SER A 240 19.95 -2.07 3.01
CA SER A 240 19.56 -1.16 4.10
C SER A 240 20.25 -1.46 5.43
N ARG A 241 20.74 -2.70 5.60
CA ARG A 241 21.53 -3.18 6.75
C ARG A 241 23.04 -3.24 6.52
N ASN A 242 23.54 -2.85 5.34
CA ASN A 242 24.97 -2.87 5.09
C ASN A 242 25.68 -1.75 5.88
N ALA A 243 26.54 -2.12 6.83
CA ALA A 243 27.26 -1.18 7.69
C ALA A 243 28.28 -0.30 6.95
N GLU A 244 28.75 -0.72 5.76
CA GLU A 244 29.63 0.10 4.92
C GLU A 244 28.86 1.25 4.24
N LEU A 245 27.58 1.02 3.90
CA LEU A 245 26.70 2.01 3.30
C LEU A 245 25.98 2.86 4.35
N PHE A 246 25.60 2.23 5.47
CA PHE A 246 24.85 2.82 6.56
C PHE A 246 25.50 2.45 7.91
N PRO A 247 26.46 3.25 8.40
CA PRO A 247 27.13 2.98 9.67
C PRO A 247 26.14 2.85 10.85
N GLU A 248 26.29 1.85 11.70
CA GLU A 248 25.30 1.52 12.75
C GLU A 248 23.89 1.33 12.18
N PRO A 249 23.68 0.35 11.28
CA PRO A 249 22.44 0.21 10.51
C PRO A 249 21.22 -0.16 11.36
N GLU A 250 21.46 -0.75 12.54
CA GLU A 250 20.46 -1.14 13.54
C GLU A 250 20.06 -0.01 14.50
N THR A 251 20.70 1.16 14.38
CA THR A 251 20.35 2.36 15.14
C THR A 251 19.49 3.25 14.27
N PHE A 252 18.27 3.54 14.73
CA PHE A 252 17.42 4.56 14.12
C PHE A 252 18.00 5.95 14.38
N ARG A 253 18.51 6.60 13.33
CA ARG A 253 19.18 7.90 13.43
C ARG A 253 18.88 8.78 12.20
N PRO A 254 17.84 9.63 12.25
CA PRO A 254 17.50 10.56 11.16
C PRO A 254 18.69 11.43 10.72
N ALA A 255 19.53 11.86 11.66
CA ALA A 255 20.72 12.68 11.40
C ALA A 255 21.72 12.06 10.40
N ARG A 256 21.57 10.77 10.05
CA ARG A 256 22.31 10.12 8.96
C ARG A 256 22.13 10.80 7.61
N PHE A 257 20.97 11.44 7.39
CA PHE A 257 20.61 12.11 6.15
C PHE A 257 20.71 13.63 6.27
N LEU A 258 21.54 14.12 7.19
CA LEU A 258 21.86 15.52 7.37
C LEU A 258 23.36 15.75 7.17
N ASP A 259 23.73 16.88 6.59
CA ASP A 259 25.11 17.36 6.60
C ASP A 259 25.49 18.05 7.92
N ALA A 260 26.70 18.61 7.98
CA ALA A 260 27.23 19.25 9.18
C ALA A 260 26.45 20.52 9.57
N GLU A 261 25.80 21.16 8.60
CA GLU A 261 24.98 22.36 8.75
C GLU A 261 23.52 22.03 9.12
N GLY A 262 23.16 20.74 9.12
CA GLY A 262 21.79 20.28 9.42
C GLY A 262 20.85 20.34 8.22
N CYS A 263 21.38 20.55 7.01
CA CYS A 263 20.63 20.48 5.78
C CYS A 263 20.48 19.03 5.32
N TYR A 264 19.35 18.71 4.72
CA TYR A 264 19.07 17.37 4.21
C TYR A 264 20.04 17.00 3.09
N CYS A 265 20.79 15.94 3.32
CA CYS A 265 21.75 15.36 2.40
C CYS A 265 21.42 13.87 2.24
N ARG A 266 20.78 13.52 1.12
CA ARG A 266 20.38 12.13 0.85
C ARG A 266 21.61 11.29 0.51
N SER A 267 21.74 10.13 1.17
CA SER A 267 22.78 9.15 0.82
C SER A 267 22.51 8.58 -0.58
N PRO A 268 23.51 8.50 -1.48
CA PRO A 268 23.38 7.81 -2.76
C PRO A 268 22.97 6.34 -2.62
N ALA A 269 23.26 5.70 -1.48
CA ALA A 269 22.83 4.34 -1.21
C ALA A 269 21.29 4.19 -1.08
N MET A 270 20.55 5.29 -0.96
CA MET A 270 19.09 5.30 -0.97
C MET A 270 18.51 5.28 -2.39
N ASP A 271 19.32 5.53 -3.42
CA ASP A 271 18.84 5.61 -4.81
C ASP A 271 18.33 4.25 -5.26
N GLY A 272 17.03 4.19 -5.53
CA GLY A 272 16.33 2.95 -5.89
C GLY A 272 16.15 1.94 -4.76
N LEU A 273 16.62 2.23 -3.54
CA LEU A 273 16.54 1.30 -2.41
C LEU A 273 15.10 1.06 -1.95
N VAL A 274 14.34 2.14 -1.77
CA VAL A 274 12.98 2.09 -1.19
C VAL A 274 11.91 1.94 -2.28
N PHE A 275 11.98 2.79 -3.30
CA PHE A 275 10.97 2.89 -4.35
C PHE A 275 11.38 2.16 -5.64
N GLY A 276 12.49 1.42 -5.65
CA GLY A 276 13.01 0.78 -6.85
C GLY A 276 13.55 1.78 -7.87
N ALA A 277 14.07 1.29 -8.99
CA ALA A 277 14.68 2.11 -10.03
C ALA A 277 14.37 1.59 -11.44
N GLY A 278 14.63 2.44 -12.43
CA GLY A 278 14.45 2.13 -13.86
C GLY A 278 12.98 1.95 -14.25
N LYS A 279 12.72 1.11 -15.27
CA LYS A 279 11.37 0.90 -15.84
C LYS A 279 10.34 0.33 -14.85
N ARG A 280 10.77 -0.18 -13.70
CA ARG A 280 9.92 -0.78 -12.67
C ARG A 280 10.09 -0.09 -11.31
N GLY A 281 10.57 1.15 -11.31
CA GLY A 281 10.47 2.04 -10.15
C GLY A 281 9.00 2.29 -9.79
N CYS A 282 8.77 2.66 -8.53
CA CYS A 282 7.44 2.88 -7.98
C CYS A 282 6.78 4.07 -8.66
N MET A 283 5.69 3.80 -9.39
CA MET A 283 4.89 4.84 -10.02
C MET A 283 4.25 5.78 -9.00
N GLY A 284 3.99 5.29 -7.79
CA GLY A 284 3.34 6.04 -6.71
C GLY A 284 4.30 6.80 -5.78
N GLU A 285 5.61 6.87 -6.04
CA GLU A 285 6.57 7.49 -5.11
C GLU A 285 6.19 8.94 -4.76
N SER A 286 5.83 9.75 -5.77
CA SER A 286 5.46 11.16 -5.56
C SER A 286 4.22 11.30 -4.67
N LEU A 287 3.18 10.49 -4.95
CA LEU A 287 1.95 10.47 -4.17
C LEU A 287 2.21 9.99 -2.73
N ALA A 288 2.92 8.87 -2.57
CA ALA A 288 3.24 8.32 -1.26
C ALA A 288 4.00 9.32 -0.39
N ARG A 289 5.02 10.02 -0.93
CA ARG A 289 5.76 11.05 -0.19
C ARG A 289 4.89 12.23 0.22
N MET A 290 3.98 12.65 -0.66
CA MET A 290 3.02 13.71 -0.36
C MET A 290 2.07 13.30 0.77
N GLU A 291 1.44 12.13 0.67
CA GLU A 291 0.54 11.59 1.67
C GLU A 291 1.25 11.42 3.01
N MET A 292 2.41 10.76 3.01
CA MET A 292 3.26 10.58 4.20
C MET A 292 3.50 11.92 4.90
N LEU A 293 3.89 12.96 4.17
CA LEU A 293 4.14 14.28 4.75
C LEU A 293 2.88 14.91 5.36
N VAL A 294 1.76 14.91 4.63
CA VAL A 294 0.51 15.54 5.07
C VAL A 294 -0.07 14.83 6.29
N PHE A 295 -0.12 13.49 6.26
CA PHE A 295 -0.59 12.70 7.40
C PHE A 295 0.32 12.87 8.61
N LEU A 296 1.64 12.80 8.43
CA LEU A 296 2.57 12.98 9.55
C LEU A 296 2.41 14.35 10.21
N ALA A 297 2.36 15.41 9.41
CA ALA A 297 2.17 16.75 9.94
C ALA A 297 0.87 16.88 10.71
N SER A 298 -0.22 16.36 10.15
CA SER A 298 -1.52 16.35 10.82
C SER A 298 -1.45 15.64 12.17
N LEU A 299 -0.73 14.51 12.26
CA LEU A 299 -0.57 13.78 13.52
C LEU A 299 0.26 14.57 14.54
N VAL A 300 1.47 15.02 14.17
CA VAL A 300 2.40 15.62 15.14
C VAL A 300 2.05 17.06 15.54
N GLN A 301 1.30 17.78 14.71
CA GLN A 301 0.78 19.10 15.04
C GLN A 301 -0.39 19.04 16.03
N ASN A 302 -1.19 17.96 15.99
CA ASN A 302 -2.38 17.84 16.82
C ASN A 302 -2.18 16.95 18.05
N PHE A 303 -1.19 16.05 18.03
CA PHE A 303 -1.02 15.04 19.07
C PHE A 303 0.45 14.91 19.52
N GLN A 304 0.61 14.64 20.82
CA GLN A 304 1.80 13.98 21.36
C GLN A 304 1.60 12.45 21.25
N LEU A 305 2.52 11.78 20.56
CA LEU A 305 2.52 10.33 20.41
C LEU A 305 3.45 9.72 21.44
N GLU A 306 2.97 8.73 22.20
CA GLU A 306 3.77 8.05 23.23
C GLU A 306 3.50 6.54 23.24
N LEU A 307 4.53 5.77 23.62
CA LEU A 307 4.34 4.36 23.92
C LEU A 307 3.72 4.20 25.32
N PRO A 308 2.55 3.52 25.45
CA PRO A 308 2.00 3.20 26.75
C PRO A 308 3.00 2.41 27.59
N GLU A 309 3.03 2.62 28.91
CA GLU A 309 3.99 1.97 29.82
C GLU A 309 3.98 0.44 29.69
N LYS A 310 2.82 -0.14 29.38
CA LYS A 310 2.62 -1.58 29.17
C LYS A 310 3.28 -2.13 27.90
N GLU A 311 3.48 -1.30 26.88
CA GLU A 311 4.08 -1.71 25.61
C GLU A 311 5.61 -1.55 25.61
N ARG A 312 6.17 -0.73 26.52
CA ARG A 312 7.62 -0.51 26.61
C ARG A 312 8.45 -1.80 26.75
N PRO A 313 8.05 -2.81 27.57
CA PRO A 313 8.79 -4.07 27.65
C PRO A 313 8.71 -4.92 26.36
N ARG A 314 7.67 -4.74 25.56
CA ARG A 314 7.44 -5.45 24.28
C ARG A 314 8.11 -4.77 23.10
N PHE A 315 8.75 -3.63 23.29
CA PHE A 315 9.29 -2.81 22.21
C PHE A 315 10.13 -3.60 21.21
N ARG A 316 11.07 -4.42 21.68
CA ARG A 316 11.92 -5.24 20.81
C ARG A 316 11.09 -6.20 19.96
N GLU A 317 10.09 -6.83 20.55
CA GLU A 317 9.19 -7.72 19.82
C GLU A 317 8.37 -6.95 18.78
N ILE A 318 7.83 -5.78 19.13
CA ILE A 318 7.05 -4.96 18.19
C ILE A 318 7.87 -4.61 16.95
N PHE A 319 9.14 -4.29 17.14
CA PHE A 319 10.09 -3.89 16.10
C PHE A 319 10.69 -5.04 15.29
N ILE A 320 10.61 -6.28 15.77
CA ILE A 320 10.90 -7.45 14.92
C ILE A 320 9.87 -7.52 13.79
N GLY A 321 8.65 -7.03 14.03
CA GLY A 321 7.60 -6.98 13.02
C GLY A 321 7.02 -8.35 12.68
N GLU A 322 6.19 -8.34 11.65
CA GLU A 322 5.58 -9.49 10.98
C GLU A 322 5.70 -9.29 9.47
N ASP A 323 6.12 -10.35 8.77
CA ASP A 323 6.27 -10.35 7.33
C ASP A 323 4.98 -10.86 6.65
N GLY A 324 4.42 -10.02 5.79
CA GLY A 324 3.34 -10.35 4.87
C GLY A 324 3.67 -9.89 3.45
N ALA A 325 2.69 -9.30 2.75
CA ALA A 325 2.98 -8.59 1.48
C ALA A 325 3.94 -7.39 1.70
N VAL A 326 3.89 -6.79 2.89
CA VAL A 326 4.82 -5.77 3.37
C VAL A 326 5.24 -6.11 4.81
N HIS A 327 6.43 -5.63 5.20
CA HIS A 327 6.93 -5.73 6.57
C HIS A 327 6.25 -4.69 7.46
N GLN A 328 5.54 -5.13 8.48
CA GLN A 328 4.74 -4.29 9.37
C GLN A 328 5.10 -4.53 10.84
N PRO A 329 4.90 -3.54 11.74
CA PRO A 329 5.13 -3.78 13.16
C PRO A 329 4.08 -4.76 13.69
N LYS A 330 4.46 -5.57 14.70
CA LYS A 330 3.47 -6.41 15.40
C LYS A 330 2.39 -5.56 16.03
N GLN A 331 1.24 -6.18 16.32
CA GLN A 331 0.14 -5.51 16.99
C GLN A 331 0.58 -4.84 18.31
N HIS A 332 0.33 -3.53 18.39
CA HIS A 332 0.73 -2.65 19.48
C HIS A 332 -0.31 -1.54 19.70
N ARG A 333 -0.08 -0.72 20.72
CA ARG A 333 -0.87 0.48 21.01
C ARG A 333 0.05 1.69 21.10
N ILE A 334 -0.44 2.83 20.63
CA ILE A 334 0.19 4.14 20.78
C ILE A 334 -0.83 5.03 21.50
N LEU A 335 -0.36 5.82 22.47
CA LEU A 335 -1.15 6.85 23.12
C LEU A 335 -1.06 8.13 22.28
N PHE A 336 -2.21 8.71 21.94
CA PHE A 336 -2.32 10.01 21.30
C PHE A 336 -2.93 10.97 22.31
N THR A 337 -2.14 11.94 22.75
CA THR A 337 -2.58 12.99 23.66
C THR A 337 -2.76 14.27 22.85
N GLU A 338 -3.97 14.83 22.82
CA GLU A 338 -4.23 16.09 22.12
C GLU A 338 -3.34 17.21 22.68
N LEU A 339 -2.68 17.93 21.77
CA LEU A 339 -1.94 19.13 22.13
C LEU A 339 -2.91 20.30 22.33
N PRO A 340 -2.57 21.27 23.20
CA PRO A 340 -3.34 22.51 23.31
C PRO A 340 -3.48 23.16 21.94
N ARG A 341 -4.71 23.55 21.58
CA ARG A 341 -4.96 24.40 20.43
C ARG A 341 -4.82 25.84 20.91
N ASP A 342 -3.79 26.53 20.45
CA ASP A 342 -3.61 27.97 20.69
C ASP A 342 -4.67 28.80 19.95
#